data_AF-A0A0Q8F6I0-F1
#
_entry.id   AF-A0A0Q8F6I0-F1
#
_cell.length_a   1.000
_cell.length_b   1.000
_cell.length_c   1.000
_cell.angle_alpha   90.00
_cell.angle_beta   90.00
_cell.angle_gamma   90.00
#
_symmetry.space_group_name_H-M   'P 1'
#
loop_
_entity.id
_entity.type
_entity.pdbx_description
1 polymer ?
#
loop_
_entity_poly.entity_id
_entity_poly.type
_entity_poly.pdbx_seq_one_letter_code
_entity_poly.pdbx_strand_id
1 'polypeptide(L)'
;MTLPAERTRNVLQAGAFLRELAASKDVPKSVREEAYRLLRHYPTVSDIEAIAQHEERLRELTQSAFVRPYLTSQFEADWFRGFPLGPHRI
;
A
#
# COMPACT_ATOMS: atom_id res chain seq x y z
N MET A 1 13.73 9.93 9.90
CA MET A 1 13.39 8.56 9.46
C MET A 1 11.89 8.48 9.35
N THR A 2 11.34 7.98 8.24
CA THR A 2 9.90 7.67 8.13
C THR A 2 9.54 6.49 9.04
N LEU A 3 8.38 6.54 9.68
CA LEU A 3 7.82 5.48 10.52
C LEU A 3 7.18 4.38 9.65
N PRO A 4 7.10 3.11 10.12
CA PRO A 4 6.42 2.04 9.39
C PRO A 4 4.99 2.40 8.97
N ALA A 5 4.23 3.07 9.85
CA ALA A 5 2.90 3.59 9.54
C ALA A 5 2.90 4.58 8.36
N GLU A 6 3.86 5.51 8.32
CA GLU A 6 3.98 6.46 7.21
C GLU A 6 4.32 5.74 5.89
N ARG A 7 5.18 4.71 5.93
CA ARG A 7 5.52 3.93 4.73
C ARG A 7 4.31 3.12 4.24
N THR A 8 3.67 2.37 5.13
CA THR A 8 2.44 1.63 4.82
C THR A 8 1.39 2.56 4.22
N ARG A 9 1.15 3.72 4.84
CA ARG A 9 0.21 4.73 4.34
C ARG A 9 0.53 5.16 2.92
N ASN A 10 1.78 5.58 2.66
CA ASN A 10 2.17 6.07 1.34
C ASN A 10 2.07 4.98 0.26
N VAL A 11 2.44 3.74 0.57
CA VAL A 11 2.30 2.60 -0.36
C VAL A 11 0.83 2.37 -0.68
N LEU A 12 -0.03 2.24 0.34
CA LEU A 12 -1.45 2.00 0.11
C LEU A 12 -2.16 3.16 -0.62
N GLN A 13 -1.79 4.41 -0.30
CA GLN A 13 -2.31 5.60 -0.99
C GLN A 13 -1.85 5.67 -2.46
N ALA A 14 -0.62 5.25 -2.78
CA ALA A 14 -0.18 5.15 -4.16
C ALA A 14 -0.98 4.09 -4.95
N GLY A 15 -1.28 2.94 -4.34
CA GLY A 15 -2.18 1.95 -4.93
C GLY A 15 -3.59 2.51 -5.16
N ALA A 16 -4.13 3.27 -4.20
CA ALA A 16 -5.41 3.97 -4.34
C ALA A 16 -5.39 4.99 -5.48
N PHE A 17 -4.31 5.79 -5.57
CA PHE A 17 -4.12 6.78 -6.63
C PHE A 17 -4.06 6.16 -8.03
N LEU A 18 -3.29 5.08 -8.21
CA LEU A 18 -3.21 4.34 -9.48
C LEU A 18 -4.58 3.83 -9.93
N ARG A 19 -5.43 3.45 -8.98
CA ARG A 19 -6.80 2.99 -9.22
C ARG A 19 -7.73 4.12 -9.65
N GLU A 20 -7.63 5.30 -9.04
CA GLU A 20 -8.34 6.51 -9.50
C GLU A 20 -7.90 6.90 -10.91
N LEU A 21 -6.59 6.92 -11.17
CA LEU A 21 -6.05 7.25 -12.49
C LEU A 21 -6.53 6.28 -13.56
N ALA A 22 -6.51 4.98 -13.29
CA ALA A 22 -6.99 3.97 -14.24
C ALA A 22 -8.48 4.13 -14.60
N ALA A 23 -9.29 4.64 -13.68
CA ALA A 23 -10.74 4.81 -13.85
C ALA A 23 -11.15 6.20 -14.39
N SER A 24 -10.33 7.24 -14.21
CA SER A 24 -10.70 8.62 -14.50
C SER A 24 -10.74 8.94 -16.00
N LYS A 25 -11.89 9.41 -16.50
CA LYS A 25 -12.05 9.80 -17.91
C LYS A 25 -11.29 11.09 -18.27
N ASP A 26 -10.88 11.86 -17.27
CA ASP A 26 -10.24 13.17 -17.43
C ASP A 26 -8.72 13.06 -17.71
N VAL A 27 -8.13 11.88 -17.53
CA VAL A 27 -6.72 11.62 -17.88
C VAL A 27 -6.58 10.97 -19.26
N PRO A 28 -5.49 11.22 -20.00
CA PRO A 28 -5.24 10.59 -21.29
C PRO A 28 -5.28 9.06 -21.22
N LYS A 29 -5.75 8.41 -22.30
CA LYS A 29 -5.88 6.95 -22.38
C LYS A 29 -4.56 6.22 -22.05
N SER A 30 -3.44 6.72 -22.57
CA SER A 30 -2.10 6.15 -22.31
C SER A 30 -1.74 6.15 -20.82
N VAL A 31 -2.09 7.21 -20.09
CA VAL A 31 -1.84 7.30 -18.65
C VAL A 31 -2.70 6.30 -17.88
N ARG A 32 -3.96 6.14 -18.26
CA ARG A 32 -4.85 5.15 -17.63
C ARG A 32 -4.36 3.72 -17.82
N GLU A 33 -3.94 3.40 -19.05
CA GLU A 33 -3.43 2.06 -19.39
C GLU A 33 -2.17 1.73 -18.61
N GLU A 34 -1.27 2.71 -18.46
CA GLU A 34 -0.07 2.54 -17.64
C GLU A 34 -0.39 2.42 -16.15
N ALA A 35 -1.29 3.25 -15.62
CA ALA A 35 -1.74 3.16 -14.23
C ALA A 35 -2.36 1.78 -13.94
N TYR A 36 -3.18 1.26 -14.87
CA TYR A 36 -3.76 -0.07 -14.78
C TYR A 36 -2.71 -1.18 -14.86
N ARG A 37 -1.71 -1.05 -15.75
CA ARG A 37 -0.59 -2.00 -15.86
C ARG A 37 0.21 -2.08 -14.56
N LEU A 38 0.50 -0.93 -13.94
CA LEU A 38 1.21 -0.86 -12.66
C LEU A 38 0.36 -1.43 -11.52
N LEU A 39 -0.93 -1.06 -11.46
CA LEU A 39 -1.85 -1.49 -10.42
C LEU A 39 -1.96 -3.02 -10.31
N ARG A 40 -1.89 -3.75 -11.44
CA ARG A 40 -1.94 -5.24 -11.48
C ARG A 40 -0.82 -5.94 -10.69
N HIS A 41 0.29 -5.25 -10.45
CA HIS A 41 1.45 -5.78 -9.74
C HIS A 41 1.77 -4.95 -8.48
N TYR A 42 0.94 -3.96 -8.19
CA TYR A 42 1.11 -3.14 -7.02
C TYR A 42 0.57 -3.90 -5.80
N PRO A 43 1.26 -3.86 -4.64
CA PRO A 43 0.80 -4.59 -3.46
C PRO A 43 -0.61 -4.17 -3.05
N THR A 44 -1.45 -5.17 -2.80
CA THR A 44 -2.78 -5.00 -2.23
C THR A 44 -2.69 -4.78 -0.72
N VAL A 45 -3.80 -4.38 -0.10
CA VAL A 45 -3.90 -4.30 1.37
C VAL A 45 -3.49 -5.63 2.02
N SER A 46 -3.93 -6.76 1.47
CA SER A 46 -3.65 -8.08 2.02
C SER A 46 -2.18 -8.51 1.85
N ASP A 47 -1.52 -8.10 0.77
CA ASP A 47 -0.07 -8.31 0.61
C ASP A 47 0.71 -7.56 1.69
N ILE A 48 0.30 -6.30 1.96
CA ILE A 48 0.93 -5.47 2.99
C ILE A 48 0.69 -6.03 4.40
N GLU A 49 -0.50 -6.56 4.69
CA GLU A 49 -0.79 -7.26 5.95
C GLU A 49 0.12 -8.47 6.14
N ALA A 50 0.20 -9.31 5.11
CA ALA A 50 1.01 -10.52 5.15
C ALA A 50 2.48 -10.17 5.41
N ILE A 51 3.04 -9.21 4.65
CA ILE A 51 4.43 -8.77 4.84
C ILE A 51 4.65 -8.23 6.26
N ALA A 52 3.80 -7.32 6.74
CA ALA A 52 3.95 -6.74 8.08
C ALA A 52 3.85 -7.80 9.19
N GLN A 53 2.94 -8.77 9.06
CA GLN A 53 2.82 -9.89 10.01
C GLN A 53 4.06 -10.79 9.99
N HIS A 54 4.62 -11.07 8.82
CA HIS A 54 5.87 -11.82 8.69
C HIS A 54 7.05 -11.09 9.32
N GLU A 55 7.15 -9.77 9.13
CA GLU A 55 8.20 -8.94 9.75
C GLU A 55 8.10 -8.94 11.27
N GLU A 56 6.90 -8.79 11.83
CA GLU A 56 6.70 -8.84 13.28
C GLU A 56 7.05 -10.22 13.84
N ARG A 57 6.60 -11.30 13.19
CA ARG A 57 6.96 -12.67 13.57
C ARG A 57 8.47 -12.90 13.54
N LEU A 58 9.17 -12.39 12.52
CA LEU A 58 10.62 -12.52 12.43
C LEU A 58 11.33 -11.78 13.57
N ARG A 59 10.81 -10.60 13.95
CA ARG A 59 11.32 -9.84 15.08
C ARG A 59 11.14 -10.59 16.40
N GLU A 60 9.96 -11.17 16.63
CA GLU A 60 9.66 -11.98 17.81
C GLU A 60 10.59 -13.19 17.94
N LEU A 61 10.82 -13.90 16.83
CA LEU A 61 11.66 -15.10 16.81
C LEU A 61 13.15 -14.80 17.00
N THR A 62 13.64 -13.69 16.44
CA THR A 62 15.06 -13.35 16.48
C THR A 62 15.46 -12.53 17.70
N GLN A 63 14.50 -11.80 18.30
CA GLN A 63 14.73 -10.80 19.36
C GLN A 63 15.85 -9.80 19.04
N SER A 64 16.16 -9.64 17.75
CA SER A 64 17.30 -8.87 17.29
C SER A 64 16.92 -7.41 17.13
N ALA A 65 17.74 -6.51 17.68
CA ALA A 65 17.58 -5.06 17.50
C ALA A 65 17.75 -4.61 16.04
N PHE A 66 18.31 -5.49 15.18
CA PHE A 66 18.50 -5.24 13.76
C PHE A 66 17.26 -5.60 12.92
N VAL A 67 16.31 -6.37 13.46
CA VAL A 67 15.05 -6.67 12.80
C VAL A 67 14.01 -5.64 13.21
N ARG A 68 13.85 -4.62 12.37
CA ARG A 68 12.84 -3.57 12.55
C ARG A 68 11.77 -3.73 11.47
N PRO A 69 10.48 -3.80 11.83
CA PRO A 69 9.40 -3.86 10.85
C PRO A 69 9.51 -2.68 9.88
N TYR A 70 9.44 -2.97 8.59
CA TYR A 70 9.45 -1.96 7.54
C TYR A 70 8.04 -1.41 7.33
N LEU A 71 7.05 -2.28 7.45
CA LEU A 71 5.62 -1.99 7.32
C LEU A 71 4.89 -2.23 8.64
N THR A 72 3.64 -1.81 8.67
CA THR A 72 2.66 -2.14 9.71
C THR A 72 1.39 -2.70 9.10
N SER A 73 0.74 -3.60 9.83
CA SER A 73 -0.59 -4.15 9.54
C SER A 73 -1.72 -3.27 10.10
N GLN A 74 -1.39 -2.22 10.85
CA GLN A 74 -2.36 -1.26 11.36
C GLN A 74 -2.54 -0.14 10.35
N PHE A 75 -3.73 -0.04 9.78
CA PHE A 75 -4.09 1.07 8.90
C PHE A 75 -5.44 1.63 9.29
N GLU A 76 -5.55 2.95 9.13
CA GLU A 76 -6.73 3.69 9.50
C GLU A 76 -7.56 3.98 8.25
N ALA A 77 -8.89 3.88 8.38
CA ALA A 77 -9.80 4.11 7.25
C ALA A 77 -9.71 5.54 6.70
N ASP A 78 -9.31 6.50 7.53
CA ASP A 78 -9.18 7.90 7.17
C ASP A 78 -8.01 8.18 6.19
N TRP A 79 -7.02 7.28 6.09
CA TRP A 79 -5.92 7.38 5.13
C TRP A 79 -6.41 7.43 3.68
N PHE A 80 -7.62 6.94 3.41
CA PHE A 80 -8.21 6.88 2.08
C PHE A 80 -9.26 7.96 1.81
N ARG A 81 -9.45 8.95 2.69
CA ARG A 81 -10.48 10.01 2.51
C ARG A 81 -10.39 10.75 1.17
N GLY A 82 -9.19 10.85 0.57
CA GLY A 82 -8.96 11.49 -0.73
C GLY A 82 -9.12 10.57 -1.95
N PHE A 83 -9.45 9.29 -1.76
CA PHE A 83 -9.52 8.29 -2.82
C PHE A 83 -10.92 7.64 -2.83
N PRO A 84 -11.87 8.14 -3.64
CA PRO A 84 -13.26 7.69 -3.65
C PRO A 84 -13.45 6.18 -3.89
N LEU A 85 -12.60 5.58 -4.71
CA LEU A 85 -12.63 4.14 -4.95
C LEU A 85 -12.07 3.37 -3.74
N GLY A 86 -11.24 4.00 -2.91
CA GLY A 86 -10.57 3.41 -1.74
C GLY A 86 -9.20 2.76 -2.06
N PRO A 87 -8.70 1.86 -1.19
CA PRO A 87 -7.43 1.17 -1.41
C PRO A 87 -7.48 0.13 -2.54
N HIS A 88 -6.29 -0.25 -3.02
CA HIS A 88 -6.13 -1.38 -3.92
C HIS A 88 -6.42 -2.71 -3.18
N ARG A 89 -7.38 -3.47 -3.72
CA ARG A 89 -7.83 -4.77 -3.22
C ARG A 89 -8.02 -5.71 -4.40
N ILE A 90 -7.94 -7.02 -4.14
CA ILE A 90 -8.28 -8.10 -5.09
C ILE A 90 -9.79 -8.12 -5.32
#